data_AF-X1IJ60-F1
#
_entry.id   AF-X1IJ60-F1
#
_cell.length_a   1.000
_cell.length_b   1.000
_cell.length_c   1.000
_cell.angle_alpha   90.00
_cell.angle_beta   90.00
_cell.angle_gamma   90.00
#
_symmetry.space_group_name_H-M   'P 1'
#
loop_
_entity.id
_entity.type
_entity.pdbx_description
1 polymer ?
#
loop_
_entity_poly.entity_id
_entity_poly.type
_entity_poly.pdbx_seq_one_letter_code
_entity_poly.pdbx_strand_id
1 'polypeptide(L)'
;TGIKSITWQSPQTYQEIRLYVSSDGGGDWDKYVLIDDDPDHKHKTNLKLVALGDGRLIACWDDDRGGVYMAASTDGGKSWGKNIKVAEKSHAGSTPLDISADSTSGTFTLVASDIRKGAGDAIFLVKGKIVP
;
A
#
# COMPACT_ATOMS: atom_id res chain seq x y z
N THR A 1 -6.12 0.53 23.65
CA THR A 1 -5.21 1.43 22.92
C THR A 1 -4.73 0.69 21.70
N GLY A 2 -4.93 1.25 20.51
CA GLY A 2 -4.60 0.59 19.24
C GLY A 2 -3.94 1.61 18.32
N ILE A 3 -2.98 1.14 17.52
CA ILE A 3 -2.32 1.97 16.51
C ILE A 3 -3.37 2.41 15.50
N LYS A 4 -3.48 3.72 15.27
CA LYS A 4 -4.24 4.27 14.15
C LYS A 4 -3.25 4.82 13.13
N SER A 5 -3.48 4.50 11.87
CA SER A 5 -2.65 4.97 10.76
C SER A 5 -3.54 5.62 9.71
N ILE A 6 -3.14 6.78 9.23
CA ILE A 6 -3.77 7.46 8.10
C ILE A 6 -2.71 7.71 7.03
N THR A 7 -3.10 7.53 5.78
CA THR A 7 -2.25 7.85 4.64
C THR A 7 -2.71 9.11 3.96
N TRP A 8 -1.76 9.85 3.42
CA TRP A 8 -2.04 11.04 2.65
C TRP A 8 -1.17 11.10 1.40
N GLN A 9 -1.77 11.55 0.30
CA GLN A 9 -1.10 11.77 -0.96
C GLN A 9 -0.85 13.26 -1.15
N SER A 10 0.39 13.62 -1.48
CA SER A 10 0.74 15.04 -1.62
C SER A 10 0.18 15.66 -2.90
N PRO A 11 -0.31 16.92 -2.86
CA PRO A 11 -0.84 17.62 -4.03
C PRO A 11 0.25 18.27 -4.90
N GLN A 12 1.54 18.07 -4.60
CA GLN A 12 2.64 18.67 -5.35
C GLN A 12 2.89 17.95 -6.68
N THR A 13 3.75 18.53 -7.52
CA THR A 13 4.16 18.02 -8.84
C THR A 13 4.76 16.61 -8.81
N TYR A 14 5.08 16.09 -7.63
CA TYR A 14 5.47 14.70 -7.37
C TYR A 14 4.56 14.19 -6.25
N GLN A 15 3.55 13.39 -6.60
CA GLN A 15 2.55 12.89 -5.65
C GLN A 15 3.18 11.83 -4.74
N GLU A 16 3.73 12.27 -3.62
CA GLU A 16 4.31 11.40 -2.61
C GLU A 16 3.23 10.72 -1.78
N ILE A 17 3.51 9.48 -1.38
CA ILE A 17 2.68 8.75 -0.42
C ILE A 17 3.32 8.87 0.97
N ARG A 18 2.55 9.43 1.90
CA ARG A 18 2.95 9.70 3.28
C ARG A 18 2.07 8.93 4.25
N LEU A 19 2.69 8.35 5.28
CA LEU A 19 1.99 7.72 6.40
C LEU A 19 2.11 8.59 7.64
N TYR A 20 0.99 8.85 8.31
CA TYR A 20 0.94 9.39 9.65
C TYR A 20 0.45 8.29 10.60
N VAL A 21 1.18 8.11 11.70
CA VAL A 21 0.91 7.07 12.71
C VAL A 21 0.58 7.75 14.02
N SER A 22 -0.38 7.18 14.74
CA SER A 22 -0.78 7.57 16.08
C SER A 22 -0.78 6.34 16.99
N SER A 23 -0.07 6.44 18.11
CA SER A 23 -0.01 5.41 19.14
C SER A 23 -1.04 5.57 20.25
N ASP A 24 -1.72 6.71 20.33
CA ASP A 24 -2.65 7.07 21.40
C ASP A 24 -4.12 7.01 20.97
N GLY A 25 -4.41 6.41 19.81
CA GLY A 25 -5.77 6.27 19.30
C GLY A 25 -6.27 7.50 18.53
N GLY A 26 -5.36 8.34 18.02
CA GLY A 26 -5.64 9.49 17.17
C GLY A 26 -5.74 10.81 17.93
N GLY A 27 -5.22 10.87 19.17
CA GLY A 27 -5.08 12.11 19.93
C GLY A 27 -3.98 12.98 19.32
N ASP A 28 -2.79 12.40 19.17
CA ASP A 28 -1.64 13.00 18.49
C ASP A 28 -1.13 12.12 17.33
N TRP A 29 -0.40 12.75 16.41
CA TRP A 29 0.12 12.12 15.19
C TRP A 29 1.61 12.44 15.01
N ASP A 30 2.40 11.40 14.71
CA ASP A 30 3.84 11.55 14.43
C ASP A 30 4.09 12.30 13.11
N LYS A 31 5.34 12.77 12.92
CA LYS A 31 5.80 13.25 11.61
C LYS A 31 5.64 12.14 10.58
N TYR A 32 5.24 12.51 9.36
CA TYR A 32 5.04 11.52 8.32
C TYR A 32 6.32 10.74 7.96
N VAL A 33 6.11 9.49 7.56
CA VAL A 33 7.13 8.62 6.95
C VAL A 33 6.78 8.44 5.47
N LEU A 34 7.78 8.44 4.60
CA LEU A 34 7.61 8.07 3.20
C LEU A 34 7.51 6.55 3.09
N ILE A 35 6.47 6.07 2.43
CA ILE A 35 6.27 4.63 2.19
C ILE A 35 7.09 4.15 1.00
N ASP A 36 7.27 5.04 0.02
CA ASP A 36 7.84 4.72 -1.26
C ASP A 36 9.35 4.99 -1.32
N ASP A 37 10.08 4.11 -2.03
CA ASP A 37 11.53 4.15 -2.24
C ASP A 37 11.96 4.71 -3.62
N ASP A 38 11.05 5.34 -4.39
CA ASP A 38 11.36 5.89 -5.71
C ASP A 38 12.17 7.19 -5.61
N PRO A 39 13.45 7.22 -6.01
CA PRO A 39 14.25 8.43 -5.95
C PRO A 39 13.77 9.52 -6.93
N ASP A 40 13.03 9.13 -7.97
CA ASP A 40 12.50 10.06 -8.97
C ASP A 40 11.11 10.59 -8.60
N HIS A 41 10.55 10.13 -7.48
CA HIS A 41 9.24 10.51 -6.97
C HIS A 41 8.14 10.57 -8.04
N LYS A 42 8.09 9.59 -8.95
CA LYS A 42 7.05 9.49 -9.99
C LYS A 42 5.67 9.56 -9.38
N HIS A 43 4.63 9.92 -10.13
CA HIS A 43 3.30 10.04 -9.54
C HIS A 43 2.80 8.69 -9.03
N LYS A 44 2.17 8.71 -7.86
CA LYS A 44 1.53 7.55 -7.25
C LYS A 44 0.08 7.86 -6.90
N THR A 45 -0.80 6.90 -7.13
CA THR A 45 -2.24 7.06 -6.89
C THR A 45 -2.84 5.78 -6.32
N ASN A 46 -4.13 5.83 -5.92
CA ASN A 46 -4.89 4.66 -5.49
C ASN A 46 -4.26 3.90 -4.32
N LEU A 47 -3.66 4.63 -3.38
CA LEU A 47 -3.05 4.05 -2.19
C LEU A 47 -4.08 3.32 -1.32
N LYS A 48 -3.72 2.10 -0.92
CA LYS A 48 -4.43 1.31 0.09
C LYS A 48 -3.44 0.92 1.20
N LEU A 49 -3.94 0.81 2.43
CA LEU A 49 -3.18 0.42 3.61
C LEU A 49 -4.02 -0.54 4.46
N VAL A 50 -3.41 -1.62 4.92
CA VAL A 50 -4.02 -2.54 5.89
C VAL A 50 -3.05 -2.87 7.02
N ALA A 51 -3.58 -3.01 8.22
CA ALA A 51 -2.86 -3.52 9.38
C ALA A 51 -3.14 -5.01 9.58
N LEU A 52 -2.07 -5.77 9.85
CA LEU A 52 -2.13 -7.11 10.39
C LEU A 52 -2.32 -7.04 11.91
N GLY A 53 -2.91 -8.07 12.50
CA GLY A 53 -3.20 -8.08 13.95
C GLY A 53 -1.97 -8.16 14.84
N ASP A 54 -0.79 -8.42 14.28
CA ASP A 54 0.50 -8.38 14.96
C ASP A 54 1.21 -7.01 14.84
N GLY A 55 0.53 -6.00 14.28
CA GLY A 55 1.05 -4.64 14.16
C GLY A 55 1.87 -4.37 12.90
N ARG A 56 2.04 -5.37 12.02
CA ARG A 56 2.65 -5.16 10.70
C ARG A 56 1.67 -4.44 9.77
N LEU A 57 2.18 -3.65 8.83
CA LEU A 57 1.39 -2.92 7.86
C LEU A 57 1.74 -3.32 6.42
N ILE A 58 0.77 -3.24 5.52
CA ILE A 58 0.97 -3.42 4.08
C ILE A 58 0.32 -2.27 3.35
N ALA A 59 1.09 -1.64 2.47
CA ALA A 59 0.60 -0.59 1.58
C ALA A 59 0.76 -1.04 0.13
N CYS A 60 -0.19 -0.67 -0.73
CA CYS A 60 -0.09 -0.83 -2.17
C CYS A 60 -0.63 0.39 -2.90
N TRP A 61 -0.09 0.68 -4.08
CA TRP A 61 -0.45 1.85 -4.88
C TRP A 61 -0.17 1.61 -6.37
N ASP A 62 -0.82 2.40 -7.21
CA ASP A 62 -0.45 2.51 -8.62
C ASP A 62 0.69 3.53 -8.77
N ASP A 63 1.68 3.19 -9.59
CA ASP A 63 2.91 3.94 -9.76
C ASP A 63 3.22 4.15 -11.25
N ASP A 64 3.58 5.39 -11.61
CA ASP A 64 3.98 5.74 -12.96
C ASP A 64 5.32 5.13 -13.41
N ARG A 65 6.05 4.46 -12.50
CA ARG A 65 7.09 3.48 -12.84
C ARG A 65 6.55 2.25 -13.60
N GLY A 66 5.25 2.20 -13.87
CA GLY A 66 4.64 1.28 -14.83
C GLY A 66 4.00 0.07 -14.18
N GLY A 67 3.33 0.24 -13.03
CA GLY A 67 2.52 -0.83 -12.46
C GLY A 67 2.10 -0.62 -11.02
N VAL A 68 1.53 -1.68 -10.43
CA VAL A 68 1.16 -1.70 -9.02
C VAL A 68 2.36 -2.11 -8.18
N TYR A 69 2.65 -1.32 -7.15
CA TYR A 69 3.71 -1.57 -6.19
C TYR A 69 3.13 -1.81 -4.80
N MET A 70 3.92 -2.49 -3.97
CA MET A 70 3.59 -2.81 -2.59
C MET A 70 4.84 -2.64 -1.72
N ALA A 71 4.65 -2.17 -0.50
CA ALA A 71 5.65 -2.22 0.56
C ALA A 71 5.03 -2.78 1.84
N ALA A 72 5.89 -3.27 2.73
CA ALA A 72 5.51 -3.81 4.03
C ALA A 72 6.31 -3.13 5.13
N SER A 73 5.67 -2.93 6.28
CA SER A 73 6.30 -2.48 7.51
C SER A 73 6.15 -3.54 8.59
N THR A 74 7.25 -3.83 9.29
CA THR A 74 7.28 -4.77 10.41
C THR A 74 7.31 -4.09 11.78
N ASP A 75 7.30 -2.76 11.82
CA ASP A 75 7.50 -1.94 13.01
C ASP A 75 6.37 -0.92 13.26
N GLY A 76 5.17 -1.21 12.77
CA GLY A 76 3.99 -0.36 12.96
C GLY A 76 3.98 0.89 12.09
N GLY A 77 4.69 0.88 10.96
CA GLY A 77 4.73 1.97 9.99
C GLY A 77 5.86 2.97 10.20
N LYS A 78 6.81 2.69 11.11
CA LYS A 78 7.96 3.57 11.38
C LYS A 78 9.00 3.47 10.27
N SER A 79 9.14 2.30 9.65
CA SER A 79 9.94 2.06 8.46
C SER A 79 9.24 1.11 7.50
N TRP A 80 9.65 1.18 6.24
CA TRP A 80 9.10 0.38 5.14
C TRP A 80 10.23 -0.35 4.42
N GLY A 81 9.98 -1.61 4.08
CA GLY A 81 10.89 -2.41 3.26
C GLY A 81 10.94 -1.94 1.81
N LYS A 82 11.76 -2.61 1.00
CA LYS A 82 11.84 -2.32 -0.44
C LYS A 82 10.48 -2.46 -1.12
N ASN A 83 10.22 -1.58 -2.07
CA ASN A 83 9.04 -1.67 -2.91
C ASN A 83 9.13 -2.88 -3.83
N ILE A 84 8.03 -3.61 -3.91
CA ILE A 84 7.88 -4.79 -4.77
C ILE A 84 6.84 -4.47 -5.82
N LYS A 85 7.22 -4.60 -7.10
CA LYS A 85 6.27 -4.52 -8.21
C LYS A 85 5.46 -5.81 -8.26
N VAL A 86 4.14 -5.71 -8.12
CA VAL A 86 3.23 -6.87 -8.05
C VAL A 86 2.37 -7.01 -9.29
N ALA A 87 2.29 -5.97 -10.14
CA ALA A 87 1.63 -6.02 -11.45
C ALA A 87 2.26 -5.02 -12.44
N GLU A 88 2.19 -5.32 -13.74
CA GLU A 88 2.63 -4.46 -14.85
C GLU A 88 1.48 -3.59 -15.40
N LYS A 89 1.76 -2.32 -15.74
CA LYS A 89 0.79 -1.35 -16.31
C LYS A 89 0.32 -1.71 -17.72
N SER A 90 1.05 -2.56 -18.45
CA SER A 90 0.67 -3.07 -19.78
C SER A 90 -0.62 -3.90 -19.78
N HIS A 91 -1.10 -4.28 -18.60
CA HIS A 91 -2.44 -4.81 -18.39
C HIS A 91 -3.47 -3.68 -18.22
N ALA A 92 -3.60 -2.85 -19.26
CA ALA A 92 -4.67 -1.88 -19.48
C ALA A 92 -5.09 -1.01 -18.26
N GLY A 93 -4.20 -0.65 -17.33
CA GLY A 93 -4.58 0.18 -16.17
C GLY A 93 -5.02 -0.61 -14.94
N SER A 94 -4.28 -1.68 -14.61
CA SER A 94 -4.42 -2.36 -13.34
C SER A 94 -4.18 -1.38 -12.18
N THR A 95 -5.19 -1.17 -11.34
CA THR A 95 -5.09 -0.36 -10.13
C THR A 95 -5.45 -1.18 -8.89
N PRO A 96 -4.89 -0.88 -7.71
CA PRO A 96 -5.36 -1.49 -6.47
C PRO A 96 -6.84 -1.17 -6.27
N LEU A 97 -7.70 -2.19 -6.17
CA LEU A 97 -9.10 -1.99 -5.80
C LEU A 97 -9.22 -1.97 -4.28
N ASP A 98 -8.64 -2.99 -3.63
CA ASP A 98 -8.66 -3.14 -2.19
C ASP A 98 -7.53 -4.05 -1.69
N ILE A 99 -7.24 -3.98 -0.40
CA ILE A 99 -6.31 -4.89 0.26
C ILE A 99 -6.90 -5.36 1.58
N SER A 100 -6.86 -6.67 1.80
CA SER A 100 -7.35 -7.31 3.02
C SER A 100 -6.24 -8.15 3.65
N ALA A 101 -6.29 -8.29 4.97
CA ALA A 101 -5.29 -9.02 5.73
C ALA A 101 -5.96 -9.98 6.70
N ASP A 102 -5.42 -11.19 6.80
CA ASP A 102 -5.76 -12.14 7.86
C ASP A 102 -4.70 -12.03 8.96
N SER A 103 -5.13 -11.41 10.07
CA SER A 103 -4.33 -11.19 11.26
C SER A 103 -3.87 -12.48 11.95
N THR A 104 -4.57 -13.60 11.76
CA THR A 104 -4.28 -14.85 12.46
C THR A 104 -3.16 -15.62 11.79
N SER A 105 -3.14 -15.65 10.47
CA SER A 105 -2.13 -16.35 9.68
C SER A 105 -0.94 -15.48 9.26
N GLY A 106 -1.05 -14.16 9.42
CA GLY A 106 -0.04 -13.20 8.94
C GLY A 106 0.00 -13.12 7.42
N THR A 107 -1.08 -13.51 6.75
CA THR A 107 -1.21 -13.49 5.29
C THR A 107 -2.05 -12.30 4.86
N PHE A 108 -1.86 -11.87 3.61
CA PHE A 108 -2.64 -10.83 3.00
C PHE A 108 -3.18 -11.27 1.65
N THR A 109 -4.32 -10.68 1.28
CA THR A 109 -4.90 -10.78 -0.05
C THR A 109 -5.09 -9.39 -0.61
N LEU A 110 -4.39 -9.09 -1.69
CA LEU A 110 -4.59 -7.88 -2.49
C LEU A 110 -5.58 -8.19 -3.60
N VAL A 111 -6.60 -7.34 -3.72
CA VAL A 111 -7.62 -7.37 -4.76
C VAL A 111 -7.33 -6.20 -5.70
N ALA A 112 -7.02 -6.48 -6.95
CA ALA A 112 -6.77 -5.43 -7.93
C ALA A 112 -7.66 -5.61 -9.16
N SER A 113 -8.01 -4.47 -9.76
CA SER A 113 -8.79 -4.43 -10.99
C SER A 113 -7.87 -4.82 -12.13
N ASP A 114 -8.43 -5.59 -13.04
CA ASP A 114 -7.80 -5.98 -14.27
C ASP A 114 -8.82 -5.83 -15.38
N ILE A 115 -8.70 -4.74 -16.14
CA ILE A 115 -9.67 -4.45 -17.20
C ILE A 115 -9.34 -5.19 -18.51
N ARG A 116 -8.39 -6.16 -18.50
CA ARG A 116 -7.98 -6.94 -19.68
C ARG A 116 -9.13 -7.61 -20.45
N LYS A 117 -10.27 -7.89 -19.82
CA LYS A 117 -11.39 -8.60 -20.46
C LYS A 117 -12.47 -7.71 -21.08
N GLY A 118 -12.27 -6.39 -21.07
CA GLY A 118 -13.20 -5.40 -21.65
C GLY A 118 -14.41 -5.14 -20.73
N ALA A 119 -14.62 -3.87 -20.36
CA ALA A 119 -15.76 -3.30 -19.61
C ALA A 119 -16.37 -4.08 -18.41
N GLY A 120 -15.77 -5.19 -17.99
CA GLY A 120 -16.19 -6.04 -16.89
C GLY A 120 -14.97 -6.42 -16.06
N ASP A 121 -14.97 -5.98 -14.81
CA ASP A 121 -13.90 -6.09 -13.83
C ASP A 121 -13.36 -7.52 -13.72
N ALA A 122 -12.19 -7.81 -14.32
CA ALA A 122 -11.45 -8.98 -13.89
C ALA A 122 -10.77 -8.62 -12.56
N ILE A 123 -10.88 -9.52 -11.59
CA ILE A 123 -10.20 -9.39 -10.30
C ILE A 123 -9.03 -10.35 -10.32
N PHE A 124 -7.81 -9.87 -10.06
CA PHE A 124 -6.71 -10.75 -9.72
C PHE A 124 -6.40 -10.67 -8.23
N LEU A 125 -6.04 -11.81 -7.67
CA LEU A 125 -5.72 -11.98 -6.26
C LEU A 125 -4.23 -12.24 -6.12
N VAL A 126 -3.53 -11.33 -5.45
CA VAL A 126 -2.16 -11.59 -4.99
C VAL A 126 -2.24 -12.02 -3.53
N LYS A 127 -1.78 -13.24 -3.25
CA LYS A 127 -1.65 -13.76 -1.88
C LYS A 127 -0.18 -13.77 -1.48
N GLY A 128 0.11 -13.31 -0.28
CA GLY A 128 1.46 -13.33 0.26
C GLY A 128 1.48 -13.49 1.77
N LYS A 129 2.68 -13.72 2.29
CA LYS A 129 2.97 -13.76 3.72
C LYS A 129 4.15 -12.85 3.98
N ILE A 130 4.04 -11.96 4.95
CA ILE A 130 5.20 -11.20 5.43
C ILE A 130 6.01 -12.15 6.32
N VAL A 131 7.30 -12.27 6.04
CA VAL A 131 8.26 -13.03 6.86
C VAL A 131 9.13 -12.00 7.60
N PRO A 132 9.47 -12.23 8.89
CA PRO A 132 10.42 -11.37 9.62
C PRO A 132 11.78 -11.27 8.95
#